data_AF-A0A2V8MH01-F1
#
_entry.id   AF-A0A2V8MH01-F1
#
_cell.length_a   1.000
_cell.length_b   1.000
_cell.length_c   1.000
_cell.angle_alpha   90.00
_cell.angle_beta   90.00
_cell.angle_gamma   90.00
#
_symmetry.space_group_name_H-M   'P 1'
#
loop_
_entity.id
_entity.type
_entity.pdbx_description
1 polymer ?
#
loop_
_entity_poly.entity_id
_entity_poly.type
_entity_poly.pdbx_seq_one_letter_code
_entity_poly.pdbx_strand_id
1 'polypeptide(L)'
;MRVKPIPIAWLLAFVLSSGQLASAQTNPLNLRDFGAAGDGMADDGPALQAALDALAAAGGGTLFVPAGRYAIITPVAKDFGGASSITILGVESSTPVDNSGDGAELARGLDLVSEFRPQTGATQIALSISGLQSFLVHDVAFVGTPDVDTDALITLRLDRIASATIKHCEFYGLSTEGGAVVASIRSRLSIEQRQQQSPRAGCRESRVEGFLSHKLCFR
;
A
#
# COMPACT_ATOMS: atom_id res chain seq x y z
N MET A 1 18.24 75.48 -0.92
CA MET A 1 18.34 74.05 -0.56
C MET A 1 17.30 73.76 0.52
N ARG A 2 16.26 72.97 0.22
CA ARG A 2 15.22 72.60 1.19
C ARG A 2 14.81 71.15 0.88
N VAL A 3 15.51 70.21 1.51
CA VAL A 3 15.17 68.79 1.47
C VAL A 3 13.85 68.58 2.21
N LYS A 4 12.87 67.98 1.54
CA LYS A 4 11.58 67.57 2.13
C LYS A 4 11.72 66.15 2.69
N PRO A 5 11.08 65.83 3.83
CA PRO A 5 11.21 64.52 4.47
C PRO A 5 10.50 63.42 3.68
N ILE A 6 11.12 62.24 3.63
CA ILE A 6 10.61 61.04 2.95
C ILE A 6 9.68 60.30 3.93
N PRO A 7 8.41 60.01 3.59
CA PRO A 7 7.57 59.18 4.43
C PRO A 7 7.94 57.69 4.29
N ILE A 8 8.25 57.09 5.44
CA ILE A 8 8.48 55.66 5.66
C ILE A 8 7.12 54.96 5.55
N ALA A 9 6.76 54.44 4.39
CA ALA A 9 5.51 53.68 4.24
C ALA A 9 5.48 52.78 2.99
N TRP A 10 6.44 51.86 2.83
CA TRP A 10 6.25 50.71 1.92
C TRP A 10 6.92 49.47 2.52
N LEU A 11 6.26 48.90 3.53
CA LEU A 11 6.49 47.51 3.94
C LEU A 11 5.91 46.63 2.81
N LEU A 12 6.77 46.25 1.85
CA LEU A 12 6.48 45.14 0.95
C LEU A 12 6.42 43.87 1.81
N ALA A 13 5.22 43.55 2.29
CA ALA A 13 4.91 42.23 2.81
C ALA A 13 5.04 41.26 1.64
N PHE A 14 6.21 40.62 1.55
CA PHE A 14 6.42 39.45 0.70
C PHE A 14 5.56 38.33 1.30
N VAL A 15 4.32 38.21 0.84
CA VAL A 15 3.45 37.10 1.18
C VAL A 15 4.10 35.86 0.58
N LEU A 16 4.81 35.09 1.40
CA LEU A 16 5.11 33.70 1.08
C LEU A 16 3.77 32.99 0.95
N SER A 17 3.32 32.81 -0.30
CA SER A 17 2.25 31.87 -0.60
C SER A 17 2.81 30.49 -0.28
N SER A 18 2.55 30.00 0.92
CA SER A 18 2.69 28.59 1.25
C SER A 18 1.89 27.82 0.21
N GLY A 19 2.57 27.17 -0.73
CA GLY A 19 1.95 26.20 -1.61
C GLY A 19 1.49 25.03 -0.75
N GLN A 20 0.27 25.12 -0.22
CA GLN A 20 -0.44 23.94 0.25
C GLN A 20 -0.71 23.08 -0.98
N LEU A 21 0.23 22.18 -1.26
CA LEU A 21 -0.01 20.97 -2.01
C LEU A 21 -1.02 20.15 -1.19
N ALA A 22 -2.29 20.51 -1.32
CA ALA A 22 -3.36 19.63 -0.95
C ALA A 22 -3.19 18.38 -1.82
N SER A 23 -2.83 17.26 -1.19
CA SER A 23 -2.95 15.95 -1.83
C SER A 23 -4.39 15.87 -2.32
N ALA A 24 -4.58 15.87 -3.65
CA ALA A 24 -5.89 15.69 -4.22
C ALA A 24 -6.38 14.32 -3.74
N GLN A 25 -7.32 14.33 -2.80
CA GLN A 25 -8.04 13.14 -2.38
C GLN A 25 -8.95 12.75 -3.54
N THR A 26 -8.38 12.16 -4.58
CA THR A 26 -9.13 11.44 -5.60
C THR A 26 -9.80 10.26 -4.90
N ASN A 27 -11.10 10.09 -5.13
CA ASN A 27 -11.83 8.95 -4.61
C ASN A 27 -11.14 7.67 -5.11
N PRO A 28 -10.87 6.67 -4.24
CA PRO A 28 -10.22 5.44 -4.67
C PRO A 28 -10.98 4.80 -5.83
N LEU A 29 -10.25 4.36 -6.85
CA LEU A 29 -10.80 3.53 -7.91
C LEU A 29 -11.10 2.16 -7.32
N ASN A 30 -12.32 1.65 -7.46
CA ASN A 30 -12.67 0.34 -6.93
C ASN A 30 -12.41 -0.74 -8.00
N LEU A 31 -11.67 -1.78 -7.64
CA LEU A 31 -11.32 -2.87 -8.56
C LEU A 31 -12.57 -3.53 -9.20
N ARG A 32 -13.69 -3.62 -8.48
CA ARG A 32 -14.94 -4.18 -9.02
C ARG A 32 -15.57 -3.34 -10.13
N ASP A 33 -15.30 -2.03 -10.15
CA ASP A 33 -15.79 -1.16 -11.23
C ASP A 33 -15.11 -1.47 -12.58
N PHE A 34 -13.99 -2.21 -12.55
CA PHE A 34 -13.27 -2.69 -13.74
C PHE A 34 -13.65 -4.13 -14.14
N GLY A 35 -14.65 -4.72 -13.49
CA GLY A 35 -15.17 -6.04 -13.83
C GLY A 35 -14.56 -7.21 -13.07
N ALA A 36 -13.83 -6.95 -11.99
CA ALA A 36 -13.32 -8.02 -11.13
C ALA A 36 -14.46 -8.73 -10.39
N ALA A 37 -14.47 -10.06 -10.43
CA ALA A 37 -15.43 -10.91 -9.72
C ALA A 37 -15.02 -11.07 -8.24
N GLY A 38 -13.74 -11.39 -7.98
CA GLY A 38 -13.26 -11.65 -6.63
C GLY A 38 -13.83 -12.94 -6.01
N ASP A 39 -14.19 -13.93 -6.83
CA ASP A 39 -14.75 -15.22 -6.40
C ASP A 39 -13.69 -16.33 -6.24
N GLY A 40 -12.47 -16.09 -6.73
CA GLY A 40 -11.33 -17.00 -6.73
C GLY A 40 -11.34 -18.00 -7.90
N MET A 41 -12.22 -17.82 -8.87
CA MET A 41 -12.36 -18.69 -10.05
C MET A 41 -12.25 -17.93 -11.37
N ALA A 42 -12.92 -16.79 -11.49
CA ALA A 42 -12.83 -15.96 -12.69
C ALA A 42 -11.46 -15.29 -12.78
N ASP A 43 -10.95 -15.11 -14.00
CA ASP A 43 -9.70 -14.38 -14.22
C ASP A 43 -9.92 -12.88 -13.97
N ASP A 44 -9.39 -12.38 -12.87
CA ASP A 44 -9.43 -10.98 -12.46
C ASP A 44 -8.23 -10.18 -12.99
N GLY A 45 -7.27 -10.82 -13.66
CA GLY A 45 -6.10 -10.19 -14.27
C GLY A 45 -6.46 -9.02 -15.21
N PRO A 46 -7.38 -9.19 -16.17
CA PRO A 46 -7.79 -8.10 -17.07
C PRO A 46 -8.41 -6.90 -16.35
N ALA A 47 -9.20 -7.14 -15.30
CA ALA A 47 -9.80 -6.07 -14.49
C ALA A 47 -8.74 -5.29 -13.70
N LEU A 48 -7.76 -6.00 -13.10
CA LEU A 48 -6.64 -5.38 -12.42
C LEU A 48 -5.76 -4.57 -13.37
N GLN A 49 -5.50 -5.08 -14.58
CA GLN A 49 -4.78 -4.35 -15.62
C GLN A 49 -5.49 -3.04 -15.98
N ALA A 50 -6.80 -3.09 -16.24
CA ALA A 50 -7.59 -1.91 -16.56
C ALA A 50 -7.60 -0.87 -15.43
N ALA A 51 -7.67 -1.31 -14.17
CA ALA A 51 -7.59 -0.44 -13.01
C ALA A 51 -6.23 0.28 -12.90
N LEU A 52 -5.13 -0.43 -13.13
CA LEU A 52 -3.78 0.17 -13.16
C LEU A 52 -3.59 1.12 -14.34
N ASP A 53 -4.17 0.81 -15.49
CA ASP A 53 -4.20 1.71 -16.65
C ASP A 53 -4.95 3.00 -16.34
N ALA A 54 -6.09 2.92 -15.64
CA ALA A 54 -6.84 4.07 -15.18
C ALA A 54 -6.07 4.91 -14.16
N LEU A 55 -5.37 4.28 -13.20
CA LEU A 55 -4.48 5.00 -12.28
C LEU A 55 -3.37 5.74 -13.03
N ALA A 56 -2.75 5.10 -14.02
CA ALA A 56 -1.70 5.75 -14.80
C ALA A 56 -2.25 6.93 -15.61
N ALA A 57 -3.42 6.79 -16.22
CA ALA A 57 -4.10 7.87 -16.93
C ALA A 57 -4.48 9.04 -16.01
N ALA A 58 -4.81 8.76 -14.74
CA ALA A 58 -5.08 9.76 -13.70
C ALA A 58 -3.80 10.41 -13.11
N GLY A 59 -2.61 9.95 -13.51
CA GLY A 59 -1.33 10.41 -12.98
C GLY A 59 -0.93 9.80 -11.63
N GLY A 60 -1.68 8.81 -11.14
CA GLY A 60 -1.51 8.15 -9.85
C GLY A 60 -2.83 7.98 -9.11
N GLY A 61 -2.74 7.68 -7.80
CA GLY A 61 -3.90 7.59 -6.90
C GLY A 61 -4.03 6.25 -6.21
N THR A 62 -5.24 5.97 -5.71
CA THR A 62 -5.51 4.76 -4.91
C THR A 62 -6.42 3.81 -5.68
N LEU A 63 -6.01 2.54 -5.77
CA LEU A 63 -6.86 1.41 -6.12
C LEU A 63 -7.33 0.74 -4.84
N PHE A 64 -8.64 0.73 -4.61
CA PHE A 64 -9.27 -0.04 -3.56
C PHE A 64 -9.61 -1.45 -4.05
N VAL A 65 -9.22 -2.45 -3.28
CA VAL A 65 -9.46 -3.88 -3.50
C VAL A 65 -10.48 -4.33 -2.45
N PRO A 66 -11.74 -4.54 -2.83
CA PRO A 66 -12.76 -5.03 -1.89
C PRO A 66 -12.46 -6.44 -1.38
N ALA A 67 -13.13 -6.84 -0.30
CA ALA A 67 -13.11 -8.22 0.19
C ALA A 67 -13.49 -9.21 -0.93
N GLY A 68 -12.64 -10.20 -1.16
CA GLY A 68 -12.74 -11.16 -2.25
C GLY A 68 -11.42 -11.89 -2.51
N ARG A 69 -11.50 -12.93 -3.33
CA ARG A 69 -10.35 -13.70 -3.82
C ARG A 69 -10.18 -13.43 -5.30
N TYR A 70 -9.10 -12.78 -5.70
CA TYR A 70 -8.88 -12.34 -7.06
C TYR A 70 -7.88 -13.25 -7.76
N ALA A 71 -8.34 -14.11 -8.66
CA ALA A 71 -7.47 -15.03 -9.37
C ALA A 71 -6.75 -14.28 -10.51
N ILE A 72 -5.42 -14.23 -10.44
CA ILE A 72 -4.58 -13.58 -11.45
C ILE A 72 -4.04 -14.67 -12.37
N ILE A 73 -4.82 -15.01 -13.40
CA ILE A 73 -4.45 -16.02 -14.40
C ILE A 73 -3.75 -15.32 -15.57
N THR A 74 -4.30 -14.19 -16.02
CA THR A 74 -3.62 -13.32 -16.98
C THR A 74 -2.58 -12.45 -16.26
N PRO A 75 -1.29 -12.50 -16.65
CA PRO A 75 -0.25 -11.63 -16.10
C PRO A 75 -0.58 -10.14 -16.24
N VAL A 76 -0.28 -9.38 -15.19
CA VAL A 76 -0.54 -7.93 -15.14
C VAL A 76 0.78 -7.17 -15.12
N ALA A 77 0.93 -6.18 -16.01
CA ALA A 77 2.13 -5.37 -16.09
C ALA A 77 1.82 -3.91 -16.38
N LYS A 78 2.39 -3.01 -15.58
CA LYS A 78 2.25 -1.56 -15.79
C LYS A 78 3.52 -0.79 -15.46
N ASP A 79 3.98 -0.01 -16.44
CA ASP A 79 4.97 1.06 -16.27
C ASP A 79 4.24 2.42 -16.18
N PHE A 80 4.54 3.20 -15.15
CA PHE A 80 3.94 4.49 -14.87
C PHE A 80 4.82 5.68 -15.33
N GLY A 81 5.93 5.43 -16.02
CA GLY A 81 6.74 6.48 -16.65
C GLY A 81 7.58 7.34 -15.70
N GLY A 82 7.55 7.06 -14.40
CA GLY A 82 8.47 7.61 -13.39
C GLY A 82 7.96 8.79 -12.59
N ALA A 83 6.76 9.33 -12.88
CA ALA A 83 6.23 10.53 -12.19
C ALA A 83 5.10 10.23 -11.20
N SER A 84 4.42 9.09 -11.34
CA SER A 84 3.22 8.78 -10.56
C SER A 84 3.51 8.15 -9.21
N SER A 85 2.54 8.30 -8.32
CA SER A 85 2.47 7.63 -7.03
C SER A 85 1.16 6.84 -6.96
N ILE A 86 1.24 5.57 -6.58
CA ILE A 86 0.04 4.75 -6.42
C ILE A 86 -0.02 4.06 -5.05
N THR A 87 -1.25 3.80 -4.63
CA THR A 87 -1.57 2.97 -3.47
C THR A 87 -2.53 1.86 -3.90
N ILE A 88 -2.21 0.61 -3.54
CA ILE A 88 -3.15 -0.51 -3.57
C ILE A 88 -3.60 -0.76 -2.13
N LEU A 89 -4.88 -0.57 -1.87
CA LEU A 89 -5.49 -0.61 -0.56
C LEU A 89 -6.49 -1.77 -0.51
N GLY A 90 -6.26 -2.76 0.35
CA GLY A 90 -7.26 -3.77 0.68
C GLY A 90 -8.19 -3.32 1.81
N VAL A 91 -9.13 -4.19 2.17
CA VAL A 91 -9.97 -4.01 3.35
C VAL A 91 -9.12 -4.18 4.62
N GLU A 92 -9.10 -3.15 5.48
CA GLU A 92 -8.37 -3.18 6.75
C GLU A 92 -8.77 -4.37 7.61
N SER A 93 -7.78 -5.05 8.18
CA SER A 93 -8.03 -6.09 9.19
C SER A 93 -8.32 -5.49 10.57
N SER A 94 -9.28 -6.07 11.27
CA SER A 94 -9.56 -5.75 12.68
C SER A 94 -8.66 -6.51 13.67
N THR A 95 -7.83 -7.44 13.19
CA THR A 95 -7.03 -8.34 14.02
C THR A 95 -5.80 -7.58 14.55
N PRO A 96 -5.67 -7.34 15.87
CA PRO A 96 -4.52 -6.64 16.40
C PRO A 96 -3.23 -7.45 16.17
N VAL A 97 -2.18 -6.81 15.67
CA VAL A 97 -0.83 -7.39 15.63
C VAL A 97 -0.25 -7.37 17.05
N ASP A 98 -0.59 -8.40 17.83
CA ASP A 98 -0.06 -8.59 19.19
C ASP A 98 1.14 -9.53 19.16
N ASN A 99 2.34 -9.01 19.40
CA ASN A 99 3.56 -9.82 19.51
C ASN A 99 3.72 -10.49 20.89
N SER A 100 2.70 -10.41 21.74
CA SER A 100 2.68 -11.00 23.09
C SER A 100 1.67 -12.13 23.28
N GLY A 101 0.99 -12.54 22.20
CA GLY A 101 0.08 -13.69 22.19
C GLY A 101 0.81 -15.04 22.32
N ASP A 102 0.03 -16.10 22.60
CA ASP A 102 0.57 -17.47 22.61
C ASP A 102 0.92 -17.97 21.20
N GLY A 103 1.58 -19.13 21.10
CA GLY A 103 2.02 -19.67 19.81
C GLY A 103 0.88 -19.93 18.81
N ALA A 104 -0.36 -20.09 19.26
CA ALA A 104 -1.52 -20.26 18.39
C ALA A 104 -2.12 -18.90 17.98
N GLU A 105 -2.14 -17.91 18.87
CA GLU A 105 -2.54 -16.53 18.60
C GLU A 105 -1.58 -15.83 17.62
N LEU A 106 -0.27 -16.05 17.76
CA LEU A 106 0.75 -15.58 16.82
C LEU A 106 0.74 -16.32 15.47
N ALA A 107 0.12 -17.51 15.42
CA ALA A 107 -0.03 -18.29 14.19
C ALA A 107 -1.33 -17.96 13.43
N ARG A 108 -2.27 -17.21 14.03
CA ARG A 108 -3.39 -16.64 13.29
C ARG A 108 -2.82 -15.56 12.38
N GLY A 109 -2.99 -15.72 11.07
CA GLY A 109 -2.69 -14.66 10.12
C GLY A 109 -3.49 -13.39 10.44
N LEU A 110 -3.22 -12.33 9.69
CA LEU A 110 -3.86 -11.03 9.80
C LEU A 110 -5.35 -11.05 9.40
N ASP A 111 -5.95 -12.20 9.10
CA ASP A 111 -7.34 -12.36 8.64
C ASP A 111 -7.71 -11.39 7.48
N LEU A 112 -6.75 -11.10 6.60
CA LEU A 112 -6.97 -10.21 5.46
C LEU A 112 -7.95 -10.83 4.47
N VAL A 113 -9.00 -10.08 4.13
CA VAL A 113 -10.09 -10.56 3.26
C VAL A 113 -9.94 -10.12 1.80
N SER A 114 -8.89 -9.36 1.48
CA SER A 114 -8.58 -8.90 0.13
C SER A 114 -7.39 -9.70 -0.39
N GLU A 115 -7.67 -10.78 -1.12
CA GLU A 115 -6.67 -11.78 -1.50
C GLU A 115 -6.37 -11.73 -3.00
N PHE A 116 -5.12 -11.51 -3.39
CA PHE A 116 -4.65 -11.82 -4.74
C PHE A 116 -4.12 -13.26 -4.79
N ARG A 117 -4.53 -14.01 -5.81
CA ARG A 117 -4.13 -15.41 -6.02
C ARG A 117 -3.38 -15.54 -7.34
N PRO A 118 -2.04 -15.47 -7.34
CA PRO A 118 -1.22 -15.70 -8.53
C PRO A 118 -1.46 -17.10 -9.09
N GLN A 119 -1.83 -17.19 -10.37
CA GLN A 119 -2.06 -18.43 -11.09
C GLN A 119 -1.53 -18.33 -12.53
N THR A 120 -0.44 -17.57 -12.71
CA THR A 120 0.14 -17.27 -14.02
C THR A 120 1.10 -18.35 -14.53
N GLY A 121 1.42 -19.34 -13.71
CA GLY A 121 2.31 -20.44 -14.08
C GLY A 121 3.79 -20.16 -13.75
N ALA A 122 4.59 -21.22 -13.75
CA ALA A 122 6.00 -21.20 -13.32
C ALA A 122 6.96 -20.33 -14.13
N THR A 123 6.53 -19.76 -15.27
CA THR A 123 7.38 -18.96 -16.16
C THR A 123 7.00 -17.49 -16.20
N GLN A 124 5.85 -17.13 -15.64
CA GLN A 124 5.29 -15.79 -15.76
C GLN A 124 5.33 -15.05 -14.43
N ILE A 125 5.30 -13.73 -14.54
CA ILE A 125 5.24 -12.83 -13.39
C ILE A 125 3.80 -12.40 -13.24
N ALA A 126 3.22 -12.61 -12.06
CA ALA A 126 1.81 -12.33 -11.85
C ALA A 126 1.51 -10.84 -11.87
N LEU A 127 2.26 -10.05 -11.10
CA LEU A 127 2.10 -8.61 -11.04
C LEU A 127 3.44 -7.90 -11.19
N SER A 128 3.59 -7.09 -12.24
CA SER A 128 4.80 -6.33 -12.53
C SER A 128 4.52 -4.84 -12.57
N ILE A 129 4.91 -4.12 -11.52
CA ILE A 129 4.73 -2.67 -11.39
C ILE A 129 6.08 -1.97 -11.55
N SER A 130 6.14 -0.93 -12.38
CA SER A 130 7.39 -0.19 -12.60
C SER A 130 7.20 1.31 -12.83
N GLY A 131 8.30 2.05 -12.67
CA GLY A 131 8.36 3.47 -13.01
C GLY A 131 7.48 4.36 -12.14
N LEU A 132 7.63 4.27 -10.82
CA LEU A 132 6.88 5.09 -9.87
C LEU A 132 7.81 5.92 -8.98
N GLN A 133 7.32 7.06 -8.51
CA GLN A 133 7.94 7.77 -7.39
C GLN A 133 7.66 7.05 -6.08
N SER A 134 6.40 6.70 -5.83
CA SER A 134 6.03 5.89 -4.67
C SER A 134 5.05 4.78 -5.02
N PHE A 135 5.27 3.63 -4.40
CA PHE A 135 4.34 2.51 -4.41
C PHE A 135 4.05 2.12 -2.96
N LEU A 136 2.76 2.04 -2.62
CA LEU A 136 2.31 1.48 -1.35
C LEU A 136 1.30 0.38 -1.65
N VAL A 137 1.48 -0.80 -1.09
CA VAL A 137 0.42 -1.81 -0.99
C VAL A 137 0.19 -2.11 0.48
N HIS A 138 -1.08 -2.13 0.90
CA HIS A 138 -1.40 -2.52 2.27
C HIS A 138 -2.76 -3.18 2.44
N ASP A 139 -2.86 -3.99 3.50
CA ASP A 139 -4.06 -4.76 3.86
C ASP A 139 -4.49 -5.76 2.78
N VAL A 140 -3.50 -6.34 2.07
CA VAL A 140 -3.71 -7.31 0.99
C VAL A 140 -2.92 -8.58 1.27
N ALA A 141 -3.56 -9.74 1.06
CA ALA A 141 -2.91 -11.03 1.11
C ALA A 141 -2.57 -11.52 -0.31
N PHE A 142 -1.42 -12.18 -0.46
CA PHE A 142 -1.02 -12.91 -1.66
C PHE A 142 -0.98 -14.40 -1.32
N VAL A 143 -1.92 -15.16 -1.90
CA VAL A 143 -2.20 -16.52 -1.49
C VAL A 143 -1.99 -17.47 -2.67
N GLY A 144 -1.10 -18.44 -2.50
CA GLY A 144 -0.87 -19.49 -3.48
C GLY A 144 -2.03 -20.48 -3.58
N THR A 145 -1.97 -21.33 -4.58
CA THR A 145 -2.97 -22.36 -4.82
C THR A 145 -2.57 -23.64 -4.08
N PRO A 146 -3.43 -24.21 -3.22
CA PRO A 146 -3.13 -25.47 -2.54
C PRO A 146 -2.74 -26.56 -3.54
N ASP A 147 -1.71 -27.32 -3.19
CA ASP A 147 -1.21 -28.45 -3.98
C ASP A 147 -0.71 -28.08 -5.39
N VAL A 148 -0.39 -26.80 -5.62
CA VAL A 148 0.21 -26.28 -6.84
C VAL A 148 1.62 -25.76 -6.52
N ASP A 149 2.60 -26.14 -7.34
CA ASP A 149 4.00 -25.74 -7.25
C ASP A 149 4.42 -24.83 -8.42
N THR A 150 3.44 -24.20 -9.07
CA THR A 150 3.62 -23.38 -10.27
C THR A 150 2.76 -22.11 -10.25
N ASP A 151 2.54 -21.49 -9.08
CA ASP A 151 1.70 -20.28 -8.95
C ASP A 151 2.17 -19.12 -9.87
N ALA A 152 3.45 -18.72 -9.74
CA ALA A 152 4.08 -17.67 -10.54
C ALA A 152 5.61 -17.70 -10.40
N LEU A 153 6.34 -17.47 -11.48
CA LEU A 153 7.80 -17.24 -11.42
C LEU A 153 8.14 -16.09 -10.46
N ILE A 154 7.40 -14.98 -10.54
CA ILE A 154 7.48 -13.92 -9.54
C ILE A 154 6.06 -13.45 -9.22
N THR A 155 5.69 -13.44 -7.93
CA THR A 155 4.35 -12.97 -7.53
C THR A 155 4.24 -11.45 -7.69
N LEU A 156 5.15 -10.68 -7.08
CA LEU A 156 5.18 -9.23 -7.18
C LEU A 156 6.57 -8.73 -7.59
N ARG A 157 6.68 -8.19 -8.80
CA ARG A 157 7.88 -7.51 -9.28
C ARG A 157 7.72 -6.00 -9.19
N LEU A 158 8.69 -5.35 -8.56
CA LEU A 158 8.80 -3.91 -8.38
C LEU A 158 10.09 -3.42 -9.03
N ASP A 159 9.98 -2.58 -10.07
CA ASP A 159 11.14 -2.12 -10.83
C ASP A 159 11.17 -0.60 -11.03
N ARG A 160 12.33 0.04 -10.76
CA ARG A 160 12.53 1.49 -10.85
C ARG A 160 11.48 2.30 -10.05
N ILE A 161 11.32 1.98 -8.78
CA ILE A 161 10.42 2.66 -7.85
C ILE A 161 11.24 3.39 -6.78
N ALA A 162 11.13 4.72 -6.70
CA ALA A 162 11.98 5.50 -5.80
C ALA A 162 11.74 5.17 -4.31
N SER A 163 10.49 4.87 -3.94
CA SER A 163 10.10 4.34 -2.62
C SER A 163 8.96 3.34 -2.74
N ALA A 164 9.20 2.08 -2.40
CA ALA A 164 8.19 1.04 -2.38
C ALA A 164 7.96 0.53 -0.95
N THR A 165 6.71 0.47 -0.51
CA THR A 165 6.34 -0.04 0.80
C THR A 165 5.28 -1.13 0.68
N ILE A 166 5.55 -2.27 1.30
CA ILE A 166 4.57 -3.34 1.51
C ILE A 166 4.22 -3.32 2.99
N LYS A 167 3.01 -2.92 3.33
CA LYS A 167 2.60 -2.71 4.73
C LYS A 167 1.43 -3.60 5.08
N HIS A 168 1.50 -4.34 6.18
CA HIS A 168 0.36 -5.13 6.67
C HIS A 168 -0.22 -6.06 5.58
N CYS A 169 0.68 -6.73 4.86
CA CYS A 169 0.35 -7.72 3.85
C CYS A 169 0.82 -9.11 4.30
N GLU A 170 0.19 -10.14 3.74
CA GLU A 170 0.57 -11.54 3.93
C GLU A 170 0.99 -12.18 2.62
N PHE A 171 1.94 -13.11 2.70
CA PHE A 171 2.34 -13.96 1.59
C PHE A 171 2.33 -15.40 2.09
N TYR A 172 1.43 -16.23 1.58
CA TYR A 172 1.23 -17.58 2.08
C TYR A 172 0.98 -18.57 0.95
N GLY A 173 1.56 -19.77 1.07
CA GLY A 173 1.32 -20.88 0.15
C GLY A 173 1.85 -20.70 -1.27
N LEU A 174 2.62 -19.63 -1.55
CA LEU A 174 3.16 -19.36 -2.89
C LEU A 174 4.36 -20.28 -3.17
N SER A 175 4.25 -21.10 -4.21
CA SER A 175 5.26 -22.08 -4.57
C SER A 175 5.56 -22.08 -6.07
N THR A 176 6.84 -21.92 -6.42
CA THR A 176 7.37 -22.10 -7.78
C THR A 176 8.87 -22.35 -7.70
N GLU A 177 9.36 -23.42 -8.33
CA GLU A 177 10.79 -23.71 -8.40
C GLU A 177 11.55 -22.56 -9.07
N GLY A 178 12.60 -22.04 -8.41
CA GLY A 178 13.39 -20.92 -8.92
C GLY A 178 12.65 -19.57 -8.94
N GLY A 179 11.43 -19.52 -8.39
CA GLY A 179 10.62 -18.31 -8.33
C GLY A 179 10.91 -17.42 -7.11
N ALA A 180 10.33 -16.23 -7.10
CA ALA A 180 10.42 -15.28 -5.99
C ALA A 180 9.03 -14.76 -5.59
N VAL A 181 8.81 -14.59 -4.29
CA VAL A 181 7.57 -13.97 -3.80
C VAL A 181 7.56 -12.48 -4.16
N VAL A 182 8.59 -11.74 -3.77
CA VAL A 182 8.77 -10.33 -4.15
C VAL A 182 10.15 -10.15 -4.77
N ALA A 183 10.19 -9.54 -5.96
CA ALA A 183 11.44 -9.12 -6.60
C ALA A 183 11.47 -7.60 -6.72
N SER A 184 12.36 -6.95 -5.96
CA SER A 184 12.59 -5.51 -6.02
C SER A 184 13.89 -5.22 -6.77
N ILE A 185 13.79 -4.51 -7.88
CA ILE A 185 14.89 -4.18 -8.78
C ILE A 185 14.99 -2.67 -8.88
N ARG A 186 16.19 -2.10 -8.63
CA ARG A 186 16.43 -0.64 -8.71
C ARG A 186 15.39 0.18 -7.94
N SER A 187 14.92 -0.36 -6.81
CA SER A 187 13.86 0.21 -6.00
C SER A 187 14.21 0.15 -4.53
N ARG A 188 13.78 1.15 -3.76
CA ARG A 188 13.94 1.15 -2.29
C ARG A 188 12.71 0.49 -1.66
N LEU A 189 12.83 -0.78 -1.32
CA LEU A 189 11.75 -1.56 -0.70
C LEU A 189 11.81 -1.47 0.84
N SER A 190 10.68 -1.14 1.47
CA SER A 190 10.39 -1.30 2.89
C SER A 190 9.25 -2.32 3.08
N ILE A 191 9.38 -3.20 4.06
CA ILE A 191 8.32 -4.13 4.47
C ILE A 191 8.00 -3.86 5.94
N GLU A 192 6.74 -3.58 6.24
CA GLU A 192 6.30 -3.11 7.54
C GLU A 192 5.04 -3.85 8.00
N GLN A 193 5.00 -4.31 9.24
CA GLN A 193 3.83 -5.00 9.81
C GLN A 193 3.04 -4.11 10.79
N ARG A 194 3.50 -2.87 11.05
CA ARG A 194 2.82 -1.99 12.01
C ARG A 194 1.54 -1.40 11.41
N GLN A 195 0.41 -1.86 11.92
CA GLN A 195 -0.82 -1.10 11.84
C GLN A 195 -0.59 0.24 12.55
N GLN A 196 -0.82 1.33 11.84
CA GLN A 196 -0.74 2.65 12.46
C GLN A 196 -1.96 2.74 13.37
N GLN A 197 -1.79 2.44 14.66
CA GLN A 197 -2.82 2.73 15.64
C GLN A 197 -3.16 4.20 15.48
N SER A 198 -4.37 4.50 15.01
CA SER A 198 -4.92 5.85 15.10
C SER A 198 -4.67 6.30 16.54
N PRO A 199 -4.02 7.44 16.79
CA PRO A 199 -3.87 7.93 18.14
C PRO A 199 -5.29 8.02 18.69
N ARG A 200 -5.62 7.16 19.67
CA ARG A 200 -6.88 7.24 20.38
C ARG A 200 -6.99 8.69 20.83
N ALA A 201 -7.98 9.41 20.32
CA ALA A 201 -8.29 10.75 20.76
C ALA A 201 -8.47 10.70 22.28
N GLY A 202 -7.46 11.13 23.04
CA GLY A 202 -7.56 11.15 24.50
C GLY A 202 -6.26 10.97 25.30
N CYS A 203 -5.23 10.31 24.78
CA CYS A 203 -3.99 10.15 25.57
C CYS A 203 -2.98 11.26 25.24
N ARG A 204 -3.10 12.39 25.96
CA ARG A 204 -2.01 13.35 26.04
C ARG A 204 -0.83 12.69 26.73
N GLU A 205 0.31 12.64 26.05
CA GLU A 205 1.62 12.34 26.61
C GLU A 205 1.97 13.39 27.67
N SER A 206 1.62 13.16 28.93
CA SER A 206 2.19 13.92 30.04
C SER A 206 3.52 13.31 30.40
N ARG A 207 4.60 13.89 29.85
CA ARG A 207 5.97 13.69 30.32
C ARG A 207 6.02 14.01 31.82
N VAL A 208 6.23 13.00 32.65
CA VAL A 208 6.63 13.19 34.05
C VAL A 208 7.90 12.39 34.25
N GLU A 209 8.99 13.12 34.49
CA GLU A 209 10.26 12.54 34.93
C GLU A 209 10.07 11.83 36.27
N GLY A 210 10.66 10.64 36.39
CA GLY A 210 10.98 10.03 37.67
C GLY A 210 9.90 9.12 38.28
N PHE A 211 10.34 7.90 38.59
CA PHE A 211 9.77 6.95 39.55
C PHE A 211 8.56 6.08 39.16
N LEU A 212 8.72 4.79 39.43
CA LEU A 212 7.78 3.69 39.20
C LEU A 212 6.39 3.97 39.79
N SER A 213 5.33 3.64 39.05
CA SER A 213 4.16 2.94 39.61
C SER A 213 3.27 2.34 38.54
N HIS A 214 2.86 1.10 38.80
CA HIS A 214 1.77 0.36 38.16
C HIS A 214 0.60 1.28 37.77
N LYS A 215 0.18 1.25 36.51
CA LYS A 215 -1.12 1.79 36.11
C LYS A 215 -2.06 0.65 35.76
N LEU A 216 -2.96 0.37 36.71
CA LEU A 216 -4.25 -0.26 36.48
C LEU A 216 -4.99 0.48 35.37
N CYS A 217 -5.56 -0.27 34.42
CA CYS A 217 -6.59 0.21 33.52
C CYS A 217 -7.95 -0.17 34.14
N PHE A 218 -8.80 0.80 34.47
CA PHE A 218 -10.19 0.55 34.85
C PHE A 218 -11.13 0.99 33.72
N ARG A 219 -11.87 -0.02 33.23
CA ARG A 219 -13.03 -0.07 32.32
C ARG A 219 -13.02 0.75 31.04
#